data_AF-A0A816E378-F1
#
_entry.id   AF-A0A816E378-F1
#
_cell.length_a   1.000
_cell.length_b   1.000
_cell.length_c   1.000
_cell.angle_alpha   90.00
_cell.angle_beta   90.00
_cell.angle_gamma   90.00
#
_symmetry.space_group_name_H-M   'P 1'
#
loop_
_entity.id
_entity.type
_entity.pdbx_description
1 polymer ?
#
loop_
_entity_poly.entity_id
_entity_poly.type
_entity_poly.pdbx_seq_one_letter_code
_entity_poly.pdbx_strand_id
1 'polypeptide(L)'
;MTRKMLDFLYDDPCVARTEDTLIFVSSDSDQAVKEVFQYFPNSSITVPGPIIHIDHVNKIQARKQNREKNCAGLIKVLTDFYVLGECQAALLSYSGFSMWANQRRTNPNDKLFIYDDRL
;
A
#
# COMPACT_ATOMS: atom_id res chain seq x y z
N MET A 1 -15.24 16.63 -9.90
CA MET A 1 -15.98 15.61 -9.11
C MET A 1 -17.47 15.88 -9.25
N THR A 2 -18.31 14.84 -9.42
CA THR A 2 -19.77 15.01 -9.56
C THR A 2 -20.46 14.99 -8.19
N ARG A 3 -21.66 15.59 -8.08
CA ARG A 3 -22.45 15.61 -6.84
C ARG A 3 -22.69 14.21 -6.26
N LYS A 4 -22.97 13.23 -7.13
CA LYS A 4 -23.12 11.82 -6.72
C LYS A 4 -21.85 11.20 -6.14
N MET A 5 -20.66 11.61 -6.62
CA MET A 5 -19.40 11.16 -6.00
C MET A 5 -19.21 11.78 -4.62
N LEU A 6 -19.58 13.05 -4.45
CA LEU A 6 -19.51 13.71 -3.15
C LEU A 6 -20.50 13.08 -2.16
N ASP A 7 -21.75 12.86 -2.58
CA ASP A 7 -22.76 12.21 -1.74
C ASP A 7 -22.33 10.80 -1.30
N PHE A 8 -21.71 10.02 -2.21
CA PHE A 8 -21.09 8.73 -1.87
C PHE A 8 -19.95 8.87 -0.85
N LEU A 9 -19.14 9.92 -0.94
CA LEU A 9 -18.03 10.16 -0.01
C LEU A 9 -18.48 10.63 1.38
N TYR A 10 -19.65 11.25 1.50
CA TYR A 10 -20.14 11.80 2.78
C TYR A 10 -21.04 10.83 3.57
N ASP A 11 -21.82 9.98 2.89
CA ASP A 11 -22.81 9.11 3.54
C ASP A 11 -22.42 7.62 3.60
N ASP A 12 -21.31 7.21 2.98
CA ASP A 12 -20.87 5.81 3.02
C ASP A 12 -19.97 5.55 4.25
N PRO A 13 -20.35 4.62 5.16
CA PRO A 13 -19.52 4.25 6.31
C PRO A 13 -18.17 3.64 5.93
N CYS A 14 -17.97 3.29 4.65
CA CYS A 14 -16.70 2.80 4.11
C CYS A 14 -15.74 3.94 3.74
N VAL A 15 -16.19 5.20 3.73
CA VAL A 15 -15.37 6.36 3.39
C VAL A 15 -14.90 7.02 4.68
N ALA A 16 -13.58 6.96 4.92
CA ALA A 16 -12.95 7.58 6.07
C ALA A 16 -13.28 9.08 6.12
N ARG A 17 -13.76 9.56 7.27
CA ARG A 17 -14.06 10.98 7.44
C ARG A 17 -12.75 11.76 7.49
N THR A 18 -12.80 13.05 7.18
CA THR A 18 -11.62 13.94 7.20
C THR A 18 -10.91 14.01 8.56
N GLU A 19 -11.55 13.58 9.65
CA GLU A 19 -10.96 13.53 10.99
C GLU A 19 -10.41 12.13 11.35
N ASP A 20 -10.73 11.10 10.56
CA ASP A 20 -10.27 9.74 10.78
C ASP A 20 -8.88 9.56 10.14
N THR A 21 -7.91 9.13 10.95
CA THR A 21 -6.58 8.77 10.44
C THR A 21 -6.60 7.32 9.98
N LEU A 22 -6.33 7.10 8.70
CA LEU A 22 -6.21 5.77 8.11
C LEU A 22 -4.75 5.50 7.72
N ILE A 23 -4.22 4.38 8.20
CA ILE A 23 -2.85 3.91 8.00
C ILE A 23 -2.89 2.81 6.96
N PHE A 24 -2.37 3.11 5.77
CA PHE A 24 -2.16 2.09 4.75
C PHE A 24 -0.79 1.42 4.96
N VAL A 25 -0.80 0.09 5.02
CA VAL A 25 0.42 -0.72 5.22
C VAL A 25 0.71 -1.56 3.99
N SER A 26 1.85 -1.31 3.36
CA SER A 26 2.43 -2.18 2.33
C SER A 26 3.76 -2.75 2.84
N SER A 27 3.78 -4.05 3.09
CA SER A 27 4.98 -4.80 3.47
C SER A 27 4.83 -6.25 3.00
N ASP A 28 5.94 -6.86 2.61
CA ASP A 28 6.10 -8.29 2.32
C ASP A 28 6.26 -9.14 3.59
N SER A 29 6.45 -8.50 4.75
CA SER A 29 6.48 -9.16 6.05
C SER A 29 5.08 -9.22 6.69
N ASP A 30 4.48 -10.40 6.67
CA ASP A 30 3.22 -10.67 7.39
C ASP A 30 3.31 -10.31 8.88
N GLN A 31 4.49 -10.44 9.49
CA GLN A 31 4.71 -10.06 10.88
C GLN A 31 4.60 -8.54 11.06
N ALA A 32 5.26 -7.75 10.21
CA ALA A 32 5.20 -6.29 10.28
C ALA A 32 3.77 -5.78 10.10
N VAL A 33 3.02 -6.37 9.15
CA VAL A 33 1.60 -6.05 8.96
C VAL A 33 0.80 -6.39 10.23
N LYS A 34 0.97 -7.59 10.80
CA LYS A 34 0.26 -7.98 12.02
C LYS A 34 0.56 -7.05 13.20
N GLU A 35 1.81 -6.64 13.38
CA GLU A 35 2.19 -5.71 14.44
C GLU A 35 1.47 -4.36 14.27
N VAL A 36 1.45 -3.79 13.06
CA VAL A 36 0.71 -2.53 12.82
C VAL A 36 -0.78 -2.69 13.12
N PHE A 37 -1.40 -3.80 12.71
CA PHE A 37 -2.81 -4.09 13.00
C PHE A 37 -3.08 -4.29 14.50
N GLN A 38 -2.11 -4.77 15.27
CA GLN A 38 -2.22 -4.85 16.73
C GLN A 38 -2.17 -3.48 17.39
N TYR A 39 -1.30 -2.58 16.92
CA TYR A 39 -1.20 -1.22 17.45
C TYR A 39 -2.34 -0.30 16.98
N PHE A 40 -2.87 -0.51 15.78
CA PHE A 40 -3.85 0.36 15.11
C PHE A 40 -5.06 -0.39 14.53
N PRO A 41 -5.79 -1.18 15.34
CA PRO A 41 -6.76 -2.16 14.83
C PRO A 41 -7.94 -1.57 14.04
N ASN A 42 -8.36 -0.34 14.35
CA ASN A 42 -9.50 0.31 13.71
C ASN A 42 -9.10 1.37 12.68
N SER A 43 -7.80 1.57 12.48
CA SER A 43 -7.25 2.62 11.64
C SER A 43 -6.19 2.09 10.67
N SER A 44 -5.96 0.77 10.60
CA SER A 44 -5.01 0.19 9.64
C SER A 44 -5.69 -0.63 8.55
N ILE A 45 -5.23 -0.47 7.32
CA ILE A 45 -5.65 -1.30 6.18
C ILE A 45 -4.45 -1.79 5.38
N THR A 46 -4.62 -2.92 4.72
CA THR A 46 -3.64 -3.51 3.80
C THR A 46 -4.38 -4.22 2.67
N VAL A 47 -3.75 -4.35 1.51
CA VAL A 47 -4.30 -5.16 0.42
C VAL A 47 -3.90 -6.62 0.67
N PRO A 48 -4.86 -7.56 0.80
CA PRO A 48 -4.52 -8.96 1.00
C PRO A 48 -3.90 -9.56 -0.27
N GLY A 49 -2.89 -10.41 -0.09
CA GLY A 49 -2.30 -11.21 -1.17
C GLY A 49 -0.79 -11.39 -1.02
N PRO A 50 -0.19 -12.25 -1.85
CA PRO A 50 1.26 -12.40 -1.88
C PRO A 50 1.91 -11.19 -2.55
N ILE A 51 3.01 -10.67 -2.00
CA ILE A 51 3.87 -9.74 -2.78
C ILE A 51 4.74 -10.57 -3.71
N ILE A 52 4.75 -10.19 -4.98
CA ILE A 52 5.64 -10.78 -5.97
C ILE A 52 6.85 -9.88 -6.12
N HIS A 53 8.01 -10.36 -5.71
CA HIS A 53 9.28 -9.72 -6.09
C HIS A 53 9.53 -10.03 -7.56
N ILE A 54 9.37 -9.02 -8.42
CA ILE A 54 9.58 -9.14 -9.87
C ILE A 54 11.01 -9.63 -10.16
N ASP A 55 11.97 -9.30 -9.29
CA ASP A 55 13.38 -9.67 -9.41
C ASP A 55 13.67 -11.14 -9.09
N HIS A 56 12.78 -11.83 -8.35
CA HIS A 56 12.93 -13.23 -7.96
C HIS A 56 12.13 -14.19 -8.84
N VAL A 57 11.43 -13.67 -9.86
CA VAL A 57 10.64 -14.50 -10.78
C VAL A 57 11.58 -15.24 -11.73
N ASN A 58 12.11 -16.38 -11.26
CA ASN A 58 12.72 -17.36 -12.16
C ASN A 58 11.67 -17.78 -13.19
N LYS A 59 11.87 -17.43 -14.46
CA LYS A 59 10.97 -17.72 -15.60
C LYS A 59 10.54 -19.20 -15.67
N ILE A 60 11.33 -20.10 -15.09
CA ILE A 60 11.08 -21.56 -15.03
C ILE A 60 10.12 -21.93 -13.88
N GLN A 61 10.17 -21.26 -12.73
CA GLN A 61 9.27 -21.50 -11.59
C GLN A 61 7.92 -20.79 -11.76
N ALA A 62 7.89 -19.63 -12.42
CA ALA A 62 6.65 -18.89 -12.72
C ALA A 62 5.66 -19.69 -13.61
N ARG A 63 6.16 -20.64 -14.41
CA ARG A 63 5.33 -21.55 -15.22
C ARG A 63 4.76 -22.73 -14.43
N LYS A 64 5.39 -23.10 -13.30
CA LYS A 64 4.93 -24.19 -12.41
C LYS A 64 4.08 -23.67 -11.25
N GLN A 65 4.24 -22.41 -10.85
CA GLN A 65 3.42 -21.79 -9.83
C GLN A 65 2.06 -21.39 -10.40
N ASN A 66 0.99 -21.71 -9.67
CA ASN A 66 -0.41 -21.48 -10.03
C ASN A 66 -0.60 -20.07 -10.62
N ARG A 67 -1.04 -19.98 -11.88
CA ARG A 67 -1.28 -18.73 -12.60
C ARG A 67 -2.10 -17.73 -11.78
N GLU A 68 -3.06 -18.23 -10.99
CA GLU A 68 -3.88 -17.46 -10.07
C GLU A 68 -3.08 -16.73 -8.99
N LYS A 69 -2.07 -17.37 -8.40
CA LYS A 69 -1.20 -16.75 -7.37
C LYS A 69 -0.36 -15.62 -7.97
N ASN A 70 0.13 -15.80 -9.20
CA ASN A 70 0.90 -14.78 -9.89
C ASN A 70 0.03 -13.58 -10.27
N CYS A 71 -1.20 -13.80 -10.74
CA CYS A 71 -2.14 -12.72 -11.01
C CYS A 71 -2.52 -11.97 -9.73
N ALA A 72 -2.83 -12.68 -8.64
CA ALA A 72 -3.19 -12.07 -7.36
C ALA A 72 -2.08 -11.19 -6.80
N GLY A 73 -0.82 -11.66 -6.87
CA GLY A 73 0.29 -10.86 -6.37
C GLY A 73 0.66 -9.67 -7.25
N LEU A 74 0.48 -9.76 -8.57
CA LEU A 74 0.61 -8.58 -9.44
C LEU A 74 -0.46 -7.54 -9.11
N ILE A 75 -1.70 -7.97 -8.90
CA ILE A 75 -2.80 -7.09 -8.51
C ILE A 75 -2.47 -6.40 -7.18
N LYS A 76 -1.94 -7.13 -6.19
CA LYS A 76 -1.50 -6.55 -4.92
C LYS A 76 -0.43 -5.49 -5.13
N VAL A 77 0.65 -5.81 -5.85
CA VAL A 77 1.76 -4.87 -6.09
C VAL A 77 1.27 -3.61 -6.77
N LEU A 78 0.42 -3.74 -7.80
CA LEU A 78 -0.17 -2.58 -8.46
C LEU A 78 -1.07 -1.79 -7.51
N THR A 79 -1.94 -2.44 -6.76
CA THR A 79 -2.84 -1.76 -5.83
C THR A 79 -2.04 -1.01 -4.76
N ASP A 80 -1.06 -1.66 -4.13
CA ASP A 80 -0.17 -1.04 -3.15
C ASP A 80 0.55 0.18 -3.74
N PHE A 81 1.07 0.05 -4.96
CA PHE A 81 1.78 1.14 -5.65
C PHE A 81 0.88 2.34 -5.93
N TYR A 82 -0.38 2.10 -6.29
CA TYR A 82 -1.36 3.16 -6.50
C TYR A 82 -1.79 3.80 -5.19
N VAL A 83 -2.16 3.00 -4.19
CA VAL A 83 -2.66 3.53 -2.90
C VAL A 83 -1.57 4.31 -2.16
N LEU A 84 -0.31 3.84 -2.13
CA LEU A 84 0.81 4.58 -1.55
C LEU A 84 1.00 5.97 -2.19
N GLY A 85 0.76 6.08 -3.49
CA GLY A 85 0.87 7.34 -4.22
C GLY A 85 -0.24 8.35 -3.92
N GLU A 86 -1.32 7.94 -3.27
CA GLU A 86 -2.46 8.80 -2.90
C GLU A 86 -2.45 9.20 -1.42
N CYS A 87 -1.52 8.67 -0.61
CA CYS A 87 -1.42 9.00 0.80
C CYS A 87 -1.01 10.47 1.04
N GLN A 88 -1.62 11.10 2.05
CA GLN A 88 -1.33 12.49 2.43
C GLN A 88 0.04 12.64 3.11
N ALA A 89 0.51 11.60 3.78
CA ALA A 89 1.85 11.49 4.36
C ALA A 89 2.43 10.11 4.03
N ALA A 90 3.75 10.02 3.95
CA ALA A 90 4.43 8.78 3.61
C ALA A 90 5.52 8.48 4.64
N LEU A 91 5.50 7.28 5.21
CA LEU A 91 6.59 6.70 6.00
C LEU A 91 7.17 5.54 5.21
N LEU A 92 8.41 5.68 4.75
CA LEU A 92 9.04 4.73 3.84
C LEU A 92 10.30 4.14 4.45
N SER A 93 10.53 2.85 4.24
CA SER A 93 11.87 2.26 4.30
C SER A 93 12.65 2.60 3.02
N TYR A 94 13.98 2.45 3.01
CA TYR A 94 14.79 2.55 1.79
C TYR A 94 14.47 1.45 0.77
N SER A 95 13.36 1.59 0.04
CA SER A 95 12.87 0.66 -0.97
C SER A 95 12.55 1.41 -2.26
N GLY A 96 13.12 0.95 -3.38
CA GLY A 96 12.86 1.52 -4.70
C GLY A 96 11.36 1.52 -5.04
N PHE A 97 10.63 0.46 -4.70
CA PHE A 97 9.18 0.40 -4.90
C PHE A 97 8.46 1.56 -4.20
N SER A 98 8.74 1.74 -2.91
CA SER A 98 8.07 2.77 -2.10
C SER A 98 8.44 4.19 -2.53
N MET A 99 9.70 4.43 -2.91
CA MET A 99 10.16 5.72 -3.41
C MET A 99 9.47 6.07 -4.74
N TRP A 100 9.38 5.12 -5.67
CA TRP A 100 8.70 5.30 -6.94
C TRP A 100 7.19 5.52 -6.77
N ALA A 101 6.55 4.83 -5.83
CA ALA A 101 5.14 5.06 -5.52
C ALA A 101 4.93 6.50 -4.99
N ASN A 102 5.79 6.94 -4.06
CA ASN A 102 5.74 8.27 -3.47
C ASN A 102 5.98 9.40 -4.48
N GLN A 103 6.80 9.17 -5.53
CA GLN A 103 7.01 10.14 -6.61
C GLN A 103 5.74 10.50 -7.39
N ARG A 104 4.66 9.70 -7.26
CA ARG A 104 3.39 9.99 -7.91
C ARG A 104 2.54 11.03 -7.18
N ARG A 105 2.84 11.29 -5.90
CA ARG A 105 2.17 12.35 -5.13
C ARG A 105 2.43 13.69 -5.79
N THR A 106 1.48 14.62 -5.72
CA THR A 106 1.65 15.97 -6.28
C THR A 106 2.89 16.67 -5.72
N ASN A 107 3.16 16.48 -4.43
CA ASN A 107 4.36 16.97 -3.75
C ASN A 107 5.09 15.81 -3.05
N PRO A 108 6.02 15.11 -3.72
CA PRO A 108 6.63 13.88 -3.19
C PRO A 108 7.39 14.06 -1.86
N ASN A 109 7.93 15.26 -1.61
CA ASN A 109 8.70 15.56 -0.40
C ASN A 109 7.85 16.08 0.76
N ASP A 110 6.58 16.45 0.50
CA ASP A 110 5.71 16.93 1.57
C ASP A 110 5.34 15.78 2.51
N LYS A 111 5.49 15.99 3.83
CA LYS A 111 5.21 14.98 4.87
C LYS A 111 5.81 13.59 4.56
N LEU A 112 7.03 13.58 4.01
CA LEU A 112 7.80 12.37 3.77
C LEU A 112 8.72 12.09 4.96
N PHE A 113 8.58 10.91 5.53
CA PHE A 113 9.42 10.38 6.59
C PHE A 113 10.14 9.14 6.05
N ILE A 114 11.47 9.11 6.16
CA ILE A 114 12.27 7.97 5.74
C ILE A 114 12.82 7.32 7.00
N TYR A 115 12.48 6.05 7.20
CA TYR A 115 13.05 5.23 8.24
C TYR A 115 14.42 4.73 7.78
N ASP A 116 15.46 5.04 8.56
CA ASP A 116 16.82 4.58 8.35
C ASP A 116 17.27 3.83 9.60
N ASP A 117 17.57 2.54 9.46
CA ASP A 117 18.10 1.68 10.52
C ASP A 117 19.62 1.81 10.67
N ARG A 118 20.25 2.67 9.86
CA ARG A 118 21.71 2.91 9.86
C ARG A 118 22.15 4.12 10.69
N LEU A 119 21.21 4.81 11.35
CA LEU A 119 21.46 5.88 12.31
C LEU A 119 21.35 5.35 13.75
#